data_AF-A0A2R6QVD2-F1
#
_entry.id   AF-A0A2R6QVD2-F1
#
_cell.length_a   1.000
_cell.length_b   1.000
_cell.length_c   1.000
_cell.angle_alpha   90.00
_cell.angle_beta   90.00
_cell.angle_gamma   90.00
#
_symmetry.space_group_name_H-M   'P 1'
#
loop_
_entity.id
_entity.type
_entity.pdbx_description
1 polymer ?
#
loop_
_entity_poly.entity_id
_entity_poly.type
_entity_poly.pdbx_seq_one_letter_code
_entity_poly.pdbx_strand_id
1 'polypeptide(L)'
;MHFPTEREIKMMGDNNLSDLKPLDGALTMALIRLTSGEPSYHCVVHFCDRTDTVVYRIRLLQKDPTKNPLDEKKCVVGMGTIHGSLHRKCLPLCCDHVSALHMGKLTLQDIDCSSFAHVD
;
A
#
# COMPACT_ATOMS: atom_id res chain seq x y z
N MET A 1 -7.78 -8.08 23.54
CA MET A 1 -7.73 -8.63 22.17
C MET A 1 -6.70 -9.73 22.14
N HIS A 2 -7.02 -10.90 21.60
CA HIS A 2 -6.12 -12.05 21.52
C HIS A 2 -5.70 -12.22 20.06
N PHE A 3 -4.40 -12.09 19.80
CA PHE A 3 -3.85 -12.40 18.49
C PHE A 3 -3.44 -13.87 18.47
N PRO A 4 -3.91 -14.65 17.49
CA PRO A 4 -3.60 -16.07 17.41
C PRO A 4 -2.11 -16.29 17.15
N THR A 5 -1.62 -17.39 17.71
CA THR A 5 -0.25 -17.85 17.55
C THR A 5 -0.04 -18.50 16.18
N GLU A 6 1.20 -18.54 15.69
CA GLU A 6 1.58 -19.13 14.40
C GLU A 6 1.06 -20.58 14.24
N ARG A 7 1.03 -21.34 15.34
CA ARG A 7 0.54 -22.71 15.37
C ARG A 7 -0.96 -22.79 15.12
N GLU A 8 -1.73 -21.84 15.64
CA GLU A 8 -3.19 -21.76 15.46
C GLU A 8 -3.53 -21.36 14.02
N ILE A 9 -2.75 -20.45 13.43
CA ILE A 9 -2.89 -20.03 12.03
C ILE A 9 -2.61 -21.23 11.09
N LYS A 10 -1.56 -22.01 11.36
CA LYS A 10 -1.21 -23.21 10.58
C LYS A 10 -2.25 -24.33 10.67
N MET A 11 -3.01 -24.41 11.76
CA MET A 11 -4.07 -25.42 11.93
C MET A 11 -5.42 -25.02 11.30
N MET A 12 -5.58 -23.78 10.82
CA MET A 12 -6.84 -23.32 10.21
C MET A 12 -7.04 -23.76 8.76
N GLY A 13 -6.05 -24.41 8.14
CA GLY A 13 -6.10 -24.97 6.78
C GLY A 13 -6.19 -23.91 5.67
N ASP A 14 -5.79 -24.28 4.45
CA ASP A 14 -5.75 -23.37 3.28
C ASP A 14 -7.13 -22.75 2.93
N ASN A 15 -8.22 -23.32 3.43
CA ASN A 15 -9.59 -22.89 3.14
C ASN A 15 -10.07 -21.67 3.94
N ASN A 16 -9.32 -21.19 4.95
CA ASN A 16 -9.67 -19.98 5.71
C ASN A 16 -8.78 -18.77 5.38
N LEU A 17 -7.74 -18.95 4.57
CA LEU A 17 -6.85 -17.87 4.10
C LEU A 17 -7.05 -17.55 2.61
N SER A 18 -7.81 -18.38 1.89
CA SER A 18 -8.03 -18.27 0.44
C SER A 18 -8.94 -17.09 0.04
N ASP A 19 -9.61 -16.45 1.00
CA ASP A 19 -10.55 -15.35 0.76
C ASP A 19 -10.03 -13.96 1.16
N LEU A 20 -8.73 -13.81 1.43
CA LEU A 20 -8.12 -12.49 1.30
C LEU A 20 -7.91 -12.23 -0.20
N LYS A 21 -9.01 -12.01 -0.94
CA LYS A 21 -8.92 -11.30 -2.22
C LYS A 21 -8.08 -10.06 -1.95
N PRO A 22 -6.95 -9.86 -2.65
CA PRO A 22 -6.12 -8.70 -2.41
C PRO A 22 -7.02 -7.48 -2.58
N LEU A 23 -7.27 -6.80 -1.47
CA LEU A 23 -8.14 -5.63 -1.39
C LEU A 23 -7.61 -4.51 -2.32
N ASP A 24 -6.33 -4.60 -2.68
CA ASP A 24 -5.63 -3.81 -3.68
C ASP A 24 -6.16 -3.98 -5.10
N GLY A 25 -6.80 -5.11 -5.44
CA GLY A 25 -7.43 -5.32 -6.76
C GLY A 25 -8.60 -4.37 -7.05
N ALA A 26 -9.13 -3.70 -6.03
CA ALA A 26 -10.24 -2.75 -6.13
C ALA A 26 -9.82 -1.27 -6.04
N LEU A 27 -8.56 -0.97 -5.69
CA LEU A 27 -8.07 0.39 -5.51
C LEU A 27 -7.37 0.87 -6.77
N THR A 28 -8.06 1.67 -7.57
CA THR A 28 -7.40 2.40 -8.66
C THR A 28 -6.46 3.42 -8.02
N MET A 29 -5.16 3.39 -8.35
CA MET A 29 -4.16 4.26 -7.75
C MET A 29 -3.24 4.85 -8.83
N ALA A 30 -2.84 6.09 -8.66
CA ALA A 30 -1.81 6.76 -9.45
C ALA A 30 -0.59 7.06 -8.57
N LEU A 31 0.60 6.85 -9.12
CA LEU A 31 1.87 7.21 -8.49
C LEU A 31 2.41 8.48 -9.16
N ILE A 32 2.56 9.54 -8.37
CA ILE A 32 3.08 10.82 -8.84
C ILE A 32 4.54 10.92 -8.42
N ARG A 33 5.47 10.88 -9.39
CA ARG A 33 6.90 11.08 -9.13
C ARG A 33 7.13 12.48 -8.55
N LEU A 34 7.80 12.57 -7.41
CA LEU A 34 8.22 13.84 -6.82
C LEU A 34 9.62 14.19 -7.29
N THR A 35 9.83 15.46 -7.63
CA THR A 35 11.14 16.05 -7.93
C THR A 35 11.66 16.74 -6.67
N SER A 36 11.98 15.96 -5.63
CA SER A 36 12.61 16.48 -4.42
C SER A 36 14.11 16.19 -4.48
N GLY A 37 14.94 17.17 -4.07
CA GLY A 37 16.41 17.10 -4.06
C GLY A 37 17.00 16.53 -2.76
N GLU A 38 16.23 15.73 -2.03
CA GLU A 38 16.52 15.24 -0.68
C GLU A 38 17.04 13.78 -0.68
N PRO A 39 17.49 13.22 0.47
CA PRO A 39 18.53 12.20 0.52
C PRO A 39 18.14 10.86 -0.10
N SER A 40 19.14 10.05 -0.42
CA SER A 40 18.97 8.67 -0.89
C SER A 40 18.22 7.83 0.16
N TYR A 41 16.90 7.71 0.02
CA TYR A 41 16.08 6.83 0.85
C TYR A 41 16.28 5.37 0.43
N HIS A 42 16.17 4.44 1.37
CA HIS A 42 16.06 3.03 1.03
C HIS A 42 14.70 2.74 0.39
N CYS A 43 14.68 1.75 -0.50
CA CYS A 43 13.45 1.26 -1.07
C CYS A 43 12.58 0.67 0.04
N VAL A 44 11.32 1.08 0.12
CA VAL A 44 10.41 0.60 1.19
C VAL A 44 9.83 -0.78 0.92
N VAL A 45 10.27 -1.47 -0.13
CA VAL A 45 9.82 -2.84 -0.39
C VAL A 45 10.55 -3.77 0.55
N HIS A 46 9.82 -4.71 1.16
CA HIS A 46 10.41 -5.69 2.06
C HIS A 46 11.56 -6.43 1.39
N PHE A 47 12.66 -6.58 2.14
CA PHE A 47 13.90 -7.23 1.68
C PHE A 47 14.59 -6.53 0.49
N CYS A 48 14.34 -5.24 0.26
CA CYS A 48 15.08 -4.44 -0.70
C CYS A 48 16.02 -3.44 -0.01
N ASP A 49 17.32 -3.58 -0.24
CA ASP A 49 18.33 -2.71 0.39
C ASP A 49 18.79 -1.55 -0.51
N ARG A 50 18.14 -1.36 -1.66
CA ARG A 50 18.52 -0.35 -2.65
C ARG A 50 18.31 1.07 -2.13
N THR A 51 19.26 1.96 -2.40
CA THR A 51 19.23 3.39 -2.04
C THR A 51 19.06 4.32 -3.26
N ASP A 52 19.15 3.77 -4.48
CA ASP A 52 18.85 4.43 -5.74
C ASP A 52 17.33 4.55 -5.95
N THR A 53 16.68 5.32 -5.08
CA THR A 53 15.22 5.44 -5.07
C THR A 53 14.73 6.78 -5.59
N VAL A 54 13.49 6.76 -6.04
CA VAL A 54 12.69 7.94 -6.39
C VAL A 54 11.46 7.94 -5.49
N VAL A 55 11.11 9.11 -4.96
CA VAL A 55 9.92 9.26 -4.12
C VAL A 55 8.68 9.44 -4.99
N TYR A 56 7.67 8.61 -4.74
CA TYR A 56 6.36 8.67 -5.40
C TYR A 56 5.26 8.99 -4.39
N ARG A 57 4.40 9.96 -4.69
CA ARG A 57 3.20 10.24 -3.91
C ARG A 57 2.04 9.40 -4.41
N ILE A 58 1.41 8.66 -3.51
CA ILE A 58 0.22 7.85 -3.78
C ILE A 58 -1.01 8.75 -3.93
N ARG A 59 -1.74 8.59 -5.02
CA ARG A 59 -3.08 9.15 -5.21
C ARG A 59 -4.06 8.04 -5.50
N LEU A 60 -4.88 7.70 -4.51
CA LEU A 60 -6.02 6.81 -4.72
C LEU A 60 -7.06 7.53 -5.58
N LEU A 61 -7.47 6.86 -6.66
CA LEU A 61 -8.47 7.31 -7.61
C LEU A 61 -9.80 6.66 -7.22
N GLN A 62 -10.76 7.48 -6.83
CA GLN A 62 -12.11 6.99 -6.56
C GLN A 62 -12.83 6.70 -7.87
N LYS A 63 -13.53 5.56 -7.93
CA LYS A 63 -14.38 5.19 -9.07
C LYS A 63 -15.64 6.06 -9.18
N ASP A 64 -16.10 6.65 -8.07
CA ASP A 64 -17.26 7.55 -7.99
C ASP A 64 -16.91 8.84 -7.22
N PRO A 65 -16.87 10.02 -7.86
CA PRO A 65 -16.57 11.29 -7.20
C PRO A 65 -17.67 11.77 -6.23
N THR A 66 -18.86 11.16 -6.27
CA THR A 66 -20.02 11.54 -5.43
C THR A 66 -19.99 10.89 -4.05
N LYS A 67 -19.18 9.84 -3.84
CA LYS A 67 -19.04 9.17 -2.55
C LYS A 67 -17.82 9.72 -1.81
N ASN A 68 -18.09 10.54 -0.81
CA ASN A 68 -17.07 11.04 0.10
C ASN A 68 -16.44 9.82 0.85
N PRO A 69 -15.13 9.57 0.73
CA PRO A 69 -14.50 8.39 1.31
C PRO A 69 -14.45 8.43 2.85
N LEU A 70 -14.71 9.60 3.44
CA LEU A 70 -14.85 9.82 4.87
C LEU A 70 -16.28 9.51 5.39
N ASP A 71 -17.25 9.30 4.50
CA ASP A 71 -18.60 8.86 4.86
C ASP A 71 -18.58 7.33 5.03
N GLU A 72 -18.15 6.89 6.22
CA GLU A 72 -18.06 5.48 6.63
C GLU A 72 -19.36 4.70 6.41
N LYS A 73 -20.50 5.39 6.33
CA LYS A 73 -21.82 4.79 6.09
C LYS A 73 -22.02 4.25 4.67
N LYS A 74 -21.17 4.62 3.70
CA LYS A 74 -21.31 4.24 2.27
C LYS A 74 -20.13 3.46 1.69
N CYS A 75 -19.06 3.28 2.47
CA CYS A 75 -17.91 2.47 2.11
C CYS A 75 -17.99 1.09 2.78
N VAL A 76 -17.41 0.08 2.14
CA VAL A 76 -17.20 -1.22 2.80
C VAL A 76 -16.39 -0.94 4.08
N VAL A 77 -16.84 -1.46 5.22
CA VAL A 77 -16.15 -1.32 6.51
C VAL A 77 -14.68 -1.71 6.32
N GLY A 78 -13.76 -0.76 6.54
CA GLY A 78 -12.32 -0.92 6.30
C GLY A 78 -11.73 -0.19 5.09
N MET A 79 -12.51 0.08 4.03
CA MET A 79 -12.02 0.85 2.85
C MET A 79 -11.71 2.31 3.17
N GLY A 80 -12.51 2.94 4.05
CA GLY A 80 -12.29 4.33 4.47
C GLY A 80 -10.95 4.50 5.21
N THR A 81 -10.60 3.52 6.05
CA THR A 81 -9.36 3.51 6.84
C THR A 81 -8.13 3.36 5.95
N ILE A 82 -8.19 2.50 4.92
CA ILE A 82 -7.11 2.30 3.94
C ILE A 82 -6.96 3.52 3.03
N HIS A 83 -8.09 4.12 2.63
CA HIS A 83 -8.06 5.33 1.82
C HIS A 83 -7.38 6.49 2.57
N GLY A 84 -7.73 6.70 3.84
CA GLY A 84 -7.09 7.71 4.68
C GLY A 84 -5.62 7.42 4.99
N SER A 85 -5.25 6.14 5.13
CA SER A 85 -3.90 5.75 5.51
C SER A 85 -2.91 5.65 4.36
N LEU A 86 -3.34 5.68 3.09
CA LEU A 86 -2.43 5.62 1.94
C LEU A 86 -2.47 6.89 1.08
N HIS A 87 -3.62 7.56 1.01
CA HIS A 87 -3.78 8.74 0.18
C HIS A 87 -2.79 9.84 0.60
N ARG A 88 -2.04 10.37 -0.38
CA ARG A 88 -0.97 11.38 -0.23
C ARG A 88 0.27 10.91 0.51
N LYS A 89 0.40 9.63 0.87
CA LYS A 89 1.66 9.12 1.40
C LYS A 89 2.73 9.04 0.32
N CYS A 90 3.98 9.21 0.73
CA CYS A 90 5.14 9.22 -0.15
C CYS A 90 5.99 7.95 0.07
N LEU A 91 6.32 7.28 -1.04
CA LEU A 91 7.00 6.00 -1.11
C LEU A 91 8.32 6.14 -1.88
N PRO A 92 9.48 5.94 -1.26
CA PRO A 92 10.74 5.78 -1.99
C PRO A 92 10.82 4.39 -2.61
N LEU A 93 10.86 4.31 -3.94
CA LEU A 93 10.95 3.06 -4.70
C LEU A 93 12.14 3.08 -5.66
N CYS A 94 12.85 1.97 -5.78
CA CYS A 94 13.84 1.76 -6.84
C CYS A 94 13.15 1.48 -8.19
N CYS A 95 13.92 1.55 -9.28
CA CYS A 95 13.42 1.36 -10.64
C CYS A 95 12.76 -0.01 -10.88
N ASP A 96 13.27 -1.06 -10.25
CA ASP A 96 12.74 -2.42 -10.39
C ASP A 96 11.37 -2.55 -9.71
N HIS A 97 11.25 -2.01 -8.49
CA HIS A 97 10.04 -2.14 -7.69
C HIS A 97 8.90 -1.22 -8.13
N VAL A 98 9.20 -0.02 -8.65
CA VAL A 98 8.15 0.80 -9.29
C VAL A 98 7.59 0.09 -10.53
N SER A 99 8.45 -0.58 -11.30
CA SER A 99 8.03 -1.38 -12.46
C SER A 99 7.20 -2.58 -12.05
N ALA A 100 7.61 -3.31 -11.00
CA ALA A 100 6.88 -4.43 -10.43
C ALA A 100 5.48 -4.01 -9.93
N LEU A 101 5.40 -2.85 -9.27
CA LEU A 101 4.14 -2.28 -8.79
C LEU A 101 3.19 -1.92 -9.94
N HIS A 102 3.70 -1.27 -11.01
CA HIS A 102 2.89 -0.98 -12.20
C HIS A 102 2.42 -2.24 -12.94
N MET A 103 3.23 -3.30 -12.94
CA MET A 103 2.85 -4.59 -13.54
C MET A 103 1.90 -5.42 -12.66
N GLY A 104 1.55 -4.94 -11.46
CA GLY A 104 0.74 -5.69 -10.49
C GLY A 104 1.44 -6.92 -9.92
N LYS A 105 2.77 -7.01 -10.04
CA LYS A 105 3.59 -8.07 -9.44
C LYS A 105 3.93 -7.79 -7.97
N LEU A 106 3.79 -6.52 -7.57
CA LEU A 106 4.00 -6.05 -6.22
C LEU A 106 2.69 -5.42 -5.72
N THR A 107 2.34 -5.72 -4.48
CA THR A 107 1.14 -5.25 -3.79
C THR A 107 1.52 -4.31 -2.64
N LEU A 108 0.55 -3.64 -2.03
CA LEU A 108 0.84 -2.76 -0.89
C LEU A 108 1.29 -3.54 0.36
N GLN A 109 1.02 -4.85 0.42
CA GLN A 109 1.48 -5.72 1.50
C GLN A 109 2.99 -5.98 1.44
N ASP A 110 3.59 -5.82 0.26
CA ASP A 110 5.03 -5.97 0.05
C ASP A 110 5.82 -4.71 0.45
N ILE A 111 5.11 -3.66 0.90
CA ILE A 111 5.65 -2.35 1.21
C ILE A 111 5.61 -2.12 2.72
N ASP A 112 6.75 -1.74 3.28
CA ASP A 112 6.85 -1.29 4.65
C ASP A 112 6.16 0.07 4.85
N CYS A 113 4.89 -0.01 5.25
CA CYS A 113 4.02 1.13 5.54
C CYS A 113 4.42 1.91 6.81
N SER A 114 5.46 1.51 7.54
CA SER A 114 6.01 2.30 8.65
C SER A 114 7.08 3.29 8.17
N SER A 115 7.66 3.05 7.00
CA SER A 115 8.83 3.77 6.45
C SER A 115 8.45 4.82 5.39
N PHE A 116 7.22 5.30 5.39
CA PHE A 116 6.80 6.35 4.45
C PHE A 116 7.59 7.64 4.67
N ALA A 117 8.05 8.25 3.58
CA ALA A 117 8.70 9.55 3.63
C ALA A 117 7.68 10.63 3.99
N HIS A 118 7.99 11.48 4.97
CA HIS A 118 7.24 12.71 5.19
C HIS A 118 7.77 13.75 4.21
N VAL A 119 6.98 14.05 3.18
CA VAL A 119 7.31 15.09 2.20
C VAL A 119 6.09 16.01 2.12
N ASP A 120 6.24 17.20 2.71
CA ASP A 120 5.23 18.27 2.72
C ASP A 120 4.67 18.55 1.30
#